data_AF-A0A7X7K607-F1
#
_entry.id   AF-A0A7X7K607-F1
#
_cell.length_a   1.000
_cell.length_b   1.000
_cell.length_c   1.000
_cell.angle_alpha   90.00
_cell.angle_beta   90.00
_cell.angle_gamma   90.00
#
_symmetry.space_group_name_H-M   'P 1'
#
loop_
_entity.id
_entity.type
_entity.pdbx_description
1 polymer ?
#
loop_
_entity_poly.entity_id
_entity_poly.type
_entity_poly.pdbx_seq_one_letter_code
_entity_poly.pdbx_strand_id
1 'polypeptide(L)'
;MSRHKADHLPAHLAAAQEAATAASADDLLSQVEALRQKATRIGDRAEKAGDLRTALQGVRELVRIVELLARLQGELQEAPIVNILLLPEWVQVQTVLLAALAPFPDARAAAAAALVELDGREAHRG
;
A
#
# COMPACT_ATOMS: atom_id res chain seq x y z
N MET A 1 -30.28 -24.33 20.74
CA MET A 1 -29.42 -23.14 20.81
C MET A 1 -28.04 -23.41 20.20
N SER A 2 -27.95 -23.90 18.96
CA SER A 2 -26.66 -24.30 18.35
C SER A 2 -26.30 -23.53 17.07
N ARG A 3 -27.14 -22.57 16.64
CA ARG A 3 -26.93 -21.82 15.38
C ARG A 3 -26.18 -20.49 15.58
N HIS A 4 -26.32 -19.83 16.75
CA HIS A 4 -25.55 -18.62 17.04
C HIS A 4 -24.04 -18.83 17.13
N LYS A 5 -23.58 -20.03 17.53
CA LYS A 5 -22.14 -20.36 17.61
C LYS A 5 -21.48 -20.62 16.26
N ALA A 6 -22.24 -21.00 15.23
CA ALA A 6 -21.68 -21.31 13.91
C ALA A 6 -21.61 -20.06 13.03
N ASP A 7 -22.64 -19.21 13.07
CA ASP A 7 -22.76 -18.09 12.13
C ASP A 7 -22.12 -16.78 12.64
N HIS A 8 -22.05 -16.55 13.96
CA HIS A 8 -21.51 -15.29 14.51
C HIS A 8 -20.10 -15.39 15.08
N LEU A 9 -19.61 -16.59 15.37
CA LEU A 9 -18.25 -16.80 15.87
C LEU A 9 -17.17 -16.33 14.89
N PRO A 10 -17.27 -16.56 13.56
CA PRO A 10 -16.30 -16.03 12.60
C PRO A 10 -16.25 -14.51 12.58
N ALA A 11 -17.40 -13.83 12.69
CA ALA A 11 -17.49 -12.37 12.71
C ALA A 11 -16.87 -11.77 13.98
N HIS A 12 -17.10 -12.39 15.15
CA HIS A 12 -16.47 -11.96 16.40
C HIS A 12 -14.95 -12.19 16.42
N LEU A 13 -14.47 -13.28 15.80
CA LEU A 13 -13.03 -13.52 15.67
C LEU A 13 -12.37 -12.52 14.71
N ALA A 14 -13.03 -12.18 13.59
CA ALA A 14 -12.55 -11.14 12.68
C ALA A 14 -12.47 -9.77 13.36
N ALA A 15 -13.53 -9.36 14.07
CA ALA A 15 -13.54 -8.12 14.83
C ALA A 15 -12.48 -8.08 15.95
N ALA A 16 -12.24 -9.20 16.63
CA ALA A 16 -11.18 -9.32 17.63
C ALA A 16 -9.78 -9.20 17.01
N GLN A 17 -9.57 -9.80 15.83
CA GLN A 17 -8.32 -9.69 15.09
C GLN A 17 -8.07 -8.25 14.59
N GLU A 18 -9.09 -7.58 14.09
CA GLU A 18 -9.02 -6.16 13.70
C GLU A 18 -8.68 -5.27 14.88
N ALA A 19 -9.36 -5.46 16.02
CA ALA A 19 -9.07 -4.72 17.25
C ALA A 19 -7.64 -4.96 17.77
N ALA A 20 -7.16 -6.21 17.72
CA ALA A 20 -5.78 -6.53 18.07
C ALA A 20 -4.76 -5.90 17.12
N THR A 21 -5.08 -5.84 15.82
CA THR A 21 -4.24 -5.20 14.80
C THR A 21 -4.18 -3.69 15.01
N ALA A 22 -5.32 -3.05 15.30
CA ALA A 22 -5.39 -1.63 15.62
C ALA A 22 -4.59 -1.29 16.89
N ALA A 23 -4.77 -2.06 17.97
CA ALA A 23 -4.01 -1.87 19.21
C ALA A 23 -2.49 -2.02 19.01
N SER A 24 -2.06 -2.96 18.17
CA SER A 24 -0.65 -3.11 17.81
C SER A 24 -0.12 -1.94 16.98
N ALA A 25 -0.95 -1.34 16.12
CA ALA A 25 -0.58 -0.17 15.33
C ALA A 25 -0.42 1.07 16.23
N ASP A 26 -1.33 1.26 17.19
CA ASP A 26 -1.26 2.35 18.18
C ASP A 26 -0.01 2.24 19.06
N ASP A 27 0.39 1.03 19.45
CA ASP A 27 1.63 0.79 20.19
C ASP A 27 2.88 1.15 19.36
N LEU A 28 2.92 0.73 18.09
CA LEU A 28 4.03 1.09 17.19
C LEU A 28 4.12 2.61 16.97
N LEU A 29 2.99 3.28 16.78
CA LEU A 29 2.95 4.74 16.65
C LEU A 29 3.51 5.42 17.91
N SER A 30 3.10 4.94 19.09
CA SER A 30 3.59 5.44 20.39
C SER A 30 5.11 5.27 20.53
N GLN A 31 5.65 4.13 20.10
CA GLN A 31 7.09 3.86 20.11
C GLN A 31 7.86 4.82 19.19
N VAL A 32 7.35 5.08 17.98
CA VAL A 32 7.98 5.99 17.02
C VAL A 32 7.94 7.43 17.50
N GLU A 33 6.83 7.87 18.12
CA GLU A 33 6.74 9.20 18.73
C GLU A 33 7.73 9.38 19.90
N ALA A 34 7.89 8.35 20.75
CA ALA A 34 8.87 8.36 21.82
C ALA A 34 10.32 8.48 21.27
N LEU A 35 10.60 7.79 20.15
CA LEU A 35 11.89 7.88 19.47
C LEU A 35 12.12 9.28 18.88
N ARG A 36 11.10 9.88 18.24
CA ARG A 36 11.14 11.26 17.72
C ARG A 36 11.53 12.24 18.82
N GLN A 37 10.82 12.20 19.96
CA GLN A 37 11.10 13.08 21.08
C GLN A 37 12.53 12.92 21.62
N LYS A 38 13.03 11.68 21.67
CA LYS A 38 14.41 11.42 22.11
C LYS A 38 15.44 11.98 21.12
N ALA A 39 15.24 11.78 19.82
CA ALA A 39 16.11 12.31 18.78
C ALA A 39 16.16 13.84 18.80
N THR A 40 15.00 14.52 18.95
CA THR A 40 14.93 15.97 19.11
C THR A 40 15.74 16.45 20.31
N ARG A 41 15.52 15.85 21.49
CA ARG A 41 16.27 16.25 22.71
C ARG A 41 17.78 16.10 22.57
N ILE A 42 18.25 15.06 21.88
CA ILE A 42 19.68 14.83 21.64
C ILE A 42 20.23 15.88 20.65
N GLY A 43 19.49 16.14 19.57
CA GLY A 43 19.83 17.19 18.59
C GLY A 43 19.95 18.56 19.24
N ASP A 44 18.94 18.99 20.00
CA ASP A 44 18.92 20.29 20.69
C ASP A 44 20.09 20.44 21.66
N ARG A 45 20.44 19.36 22.38
CA ARG A 45 21.56 19.38 23.32
C ARG A 45 22.90 19.46 22.60
N ALA A 46 23.05 18.78 21.48
CA ALA A 46 24.25 18.83 20.65
C ALA A 46 24.43 20.21 20.02
N GLU A 47 23.34 20.81 19.51
CA GLU A 47 23.35 22.17 18.97
C GLU A 47 23.76 23.20 20.02
N LYS A 48 23.16 23.15 21.22
CA LYS A 48 23.53 24.02 22.35
C LYS A 48 24.98 23.84 22.81
N ALA A 49 25.53 22.63 22.67
CA ALA A 49 26.92 22.33 23.00
C ALA A 49 27.91 22.68 21.88
N GLY A 50 27.43 23.15 20.72
CA GLY A 50 28.27 23.43 19.55
C GLY A 50 28.76 22.18 18.82
N ASP A 51 28.29 20.98 19.18
CA ASP A 51 28.57 19.75 18.45
C ASP A 51 27.63 19.62 17.25
N LEU A 52 27.89 20.45 16.24
CA LEU A 52 27.08 20.53 15.03
C LEU A 52 27.05 19.20 14.26
N ARG A 53 28.08 18.36 14.39
CA ARG A 53 28.11 17.04 13.75
C ARG A 53 27.03 16.13 14.34
N THR A 54 26.96 16.05 15.67
CA THR A 54 25.93 15.26 16.36
C THR A 54 24.55 15.88 16.17
N ALA A 55 24.43 17.21 16.12
CA ALA A 55 23.17 17.89 15.81
C ALA A 55 22.64 17.50 14.41
N LEU A 56 23.49 17.55 13.37
CA LEU A 56 23.13 17.14 12.01
C LEU A 56 22.80 15.65 11.90
N GLN A 57 23.41 14.79 12.70
CA GLN A 57 23.01 13.38 12.81
C GLN A 57 21.61 13.25 13.40
N GLY A 58 21.30 14.01 14.46
CA GLY A 58 19.95 14.09 15.04
C GLY A 58 18.89 14.52 14.02
N VAL A 59 19.17 15.57 13.23
CA VAL A 59 18.27 16.01 12.13
C VAL A 59 18.05 14.90 11.10
N ARG A 60 19.11 14.18 10.71
CA ARG A 60 19.01 13.09 9.73
C ARG A 60 18.10 11.95 10.21
N GLU A 61 18.20 11.58 11.48
CA GLU A 61 17.31 10.57 12.06
C GLU A 61 15.88 11.09 12.21
N LEU A 62 15.68 12.36 12.54
CA LEU A 62 14.34 12.95 12.60
C LEU A 62 13.63 12.91 11.25
N VAL A 63 14.33 13.16 10.14
CA VAL A 63 13.77 13.02 8.78
C VAL A 63 13.28 11.59 8.55
N ARG A 64 14.11 10.58 8.84
CA ARG A 64 13.71 9.17 8.70
C ARG A 64 12.52 8.78 9.57
N ILE A 65 12.44 9.31 10.79
CA ILE A 65 11.32 9.06 11.70
C ILE A 65 10.03 9.68 11.15
N VAL A 66 10.11 10.89 10.58
CA VAL A 66 8.96 11.53 9.93
C VAL A 66 8.51 10.76 8.70
N GLU A 67 9.43 10.28 7.86
CA GLU A 67 9.09 9.42 6.73
C GLU A 67 8.42 8.11 7.19
N LEU A 68 8.91 7.49 8.25
CA LEU A 68 8.31 6.29 8.82
C LEU A 68 6.89 6.56 9.34
N LEU A 69 6.69 7.67 10.06
CA LEU A 69 5.36 8.08 10.53
C LEU A 69 4.39 8.32 9.38
N ALA A 70 4.83 9.03 8.34
CA ALA A 70 3.99 9.30 7.18
C ALA A 70 3.64 8.01 6.39
N ARG A 71 4.55 7.02 6.34
CA ARG A 71 4.25 5.68 5.79
C ARG A 71 3.24 4.92 6.65
N LEU A 72 3.41 4.92 7.98
CA LEU A 72 2.50 4.25 8.93
C LEU A 72 1.10 4.87 8.92
N GLN A 73 0.99 6.18 8.76
CA GLN A 73 -0.27 6.91 8.66
C GLN A 73 -0.92 6.82 7.27
N GLY A 74 -0.26 6.19 6.31
CA GLY A 74 -0.73 6.07 4.92
C GLY A 74 -0.63 7.37 4.11
N GLU A 75 0.03 8.41 4.62
CA GLU A 75 0.28 9.67 3.90
C GLU A 75 1.38 9.51 2.84
N LEU A 76 2.33 8.59 3.04
CA LEU A 76 3.25 8.11 2.01
C LEU A 76 2.76 6.78 1.47
N GLN A 77 1.88 6.81 0.48
CA GLN A 77 1.56 5.62 -0.29
C GLN A 77 2.72 5.33 -1.27
N GLU A 78 3.59 4.40 -0.91
CA GLU A 78 4.32 3.62 -1.92
C GLU A 78 3.28 2.72 -2.59
N ALA A 79 2.51 3.27 -3.53
CA ALA A 79 1.55 2.49 -4.28
C ALA A 79 2.32 1.32 -4.94
N PRO A 80 2.05 0.06 -4.58
CA PRO A 80 2.64 -1.04 -5.32
C PRO A 80 2.17 -0.88 -6.75
N ILE A 81 3.11 -0.72 -7.69
CA ILE A 81 2.81 -0.83 -9.11
C ILE A 81 2.43 -2.29 -9.34
N VAL A 82 1.15 -2.60 -9.16
CA VAL A 82 0.60 -3.91 -9.47
C VAL A 82 0.59 -4.00 -10.99
N ASN A 83 1.48 -4.79 -11.56
CA ASN A 83 1.44 -5.08 -12.98
C ASN A 83 0.24 -6.00 -13.24
N ILE A 84 -0.93 -5.39 -13.48
CA ILE A 84 -2.20 -6.09 -13.69
C ILE A 84 -2.10 -7.09 -14.86
N LEU A 85 -1.20 -6.85 -15.81
CA LEU A 85 -0.97 -7.71 -16.98
C LEU A 85 -0.33 -9.06 -16.63
N LEU A 86 0.28 -9.20 -15.45
CA LEU A 86 0.94 -10.42 -14.99
C LEU A 86 0.12 -11.21 -13.96
N LEU A 87 -1.05 -10.72 -13.56
CA LEU A 87 -1.95 -11.46 -12.68
C LEU A 87 -2.46 -12.71 -13.41
N PRO A 88 -2.23 -13.92 -12.86
CA PRO A 88 -2.67 -15.17 -13.49
C PRO A 88 -4.17 -15.18 -13.80
N GLU A 89 -4.98 -14.51 -12.99
CA GLU A 89 -6.43 -14.37 -13.18
C GLU A 89 -6.75 -13.55 -14.43
N TRP A 90 -5.97 -12.51 -14.73
CA TRP A 90 -6.17 -11.68 -15.92
C TRP A 90 -5.84 -12.46 -17.21
N VAL A 91 -4.76 -13.24 -17.20
CA VAL A 91 -4.40 -14.12 -18.32
C VAL A 91 -5.50 -15.15 -18.60
N GLN A 92 -6.13 -15.70 -17.55
CA GLN A 92 -7.26 -16.62 -17.69
C GLN A 92 -8.47 -15.94 -18.36
N VAL A 93 -8.81 -14.72 -17.95
CA VAL A 93 -9.90 -13.94 -18.57
C VAL A 93 -9.62 -13.72 -20.06
N GLN A 94 -8.41 -13.29 -20.42
CA GLN A 94 -8.04 -13.09 -21.83
C GLN A 94 -8.13 -14.38 -22.63
N THR A 95 -7.68 -15.50 -22.06
CA THR A 95 -7.74 -16.82 -22.72
C THR A 95 -9.17 -17.25 -22.99
N VAL A 96 -10.06 -17.14 -22.00
CA VAL A 96 -11.48 -17.49 -22.14
C VAL A 96 -12.18 -16.57 -23.16
N LEU A 97 -11.89 -15.27 -23.11
CA LEU A 97 -12.46 -14.29 -24.04
C LEU A 97 -12.06 -14.59 -25.50
N LEU A 98 -10.77 -14.84 -25.74
CA LEU A 98 -10.27 -15.16 -27.08
C LEU A 98 -10.82 -16.50 -27.60
N ALA A 99 -10.95 -17.50 -26.72
CA ALA A 99 -11.56 -18.78 -27.07
C ALA A 99 -13.06 -18.61 -27.42
N ALA A 100 -13.80 -17.81 -26.66
CA ALA A 100 -15.21 -17.53 -26.94
C ALA A 100 -15.42 -16.77 -28.27
N LEU A 101 -14.46 -15.92 -28.66
CA LEU A 101 -14.47 -15.20 -29.94
C LEU A 101 -13.98 -16.03 -31.13
N ALA A 102 -13.42 -17.23 -30.91
CA ALA A 102 -12.87 -18.06 -31.98
C ALA A 102 -13.86 -18.36 -33.13
N PRO A 103 -15.15 -18.70 -32.85
CA PRO A 103 -16.14 -18.97 -33.89
C PRO A 103 -16.65 -17.72 -34.63
N PHE A 104 -16.37 -16.52 -34.14
CA PHE A 104 -16.93 -15.26 -34.64
C PHE A 104 -15.81 -14.35 -35.20
N PRO A 105 -15.35 -14.58 -36.45
CA PRO A 105 -14.20 -13.89 -37.01
C PRO A 105 -14.38 -12.36 -37.11
N ASP A 106 -15.58 -11.90 -37.46
CA ASP A 106 -15.90 -10.47 -37.55
C ASP A 106 -15.87 -9.79 -36.18
N ALA A 107 -16.38 -10.45 -35.15
CA ALA A 107 -16.35 -9.95 -33.77
C ALA A 107 -14.91 -9.89 -33.23
N ARG A 108 -14.08 -10.88 -33.57
CA ARG A 108 -12.65 -10.88 -33.23
C ARG A 108 -11.90 -9.73 -33.90
N ALA A 109 -12.18 -9.46 -35.18
CA ALA A 109 -11.58 -8.35 -35.91
C ALA A 109 -11.99 -6.99 -35.32
N ALA A 110 -13.27 -6.82 -34.98
CA ALA A 110 -13.78 -5.61 -34.34
C ALA A 110 -13.13 -5.37 -32.96
N ALA A 111 -13.01 -6.42 -32.14
CA ALA A 111 -12.35 -6.33 -30.84
C ALA A 111 -10.85 -5.95 -30.96
N ALA A 112 -10.14 -6.54 -31.92
CA ALA A 112 -8.73 -6.20 -32.18
C ALA A 112 -8.57 -4.74 -32.62
N ALA A 113 -9.42 -4.25 -33.53
CA ALA A 113 -9.39 -2.86 -33.97
C ALA A 113 -9.63 -1.87 -32.82
N ALA A 114 -10.60 -2.17 -31.95
CA ALA A 114 -10.90 -1.34 -30.77
C ALA A 114 -9.74 -1.30 -29.76
N LEU A 115 -9.01 -2.41 -29.57
CA LEU A 115 -7.84 -2.46 -28.69
C LEU A 115 -6.66 -1.65 -29.25
N VAL A 116 -6.41 -1.71 -30.56
CA VAL A 116 -5.37 -0.90 -31.22
C VAL A 116 -5.70 0.60 -31.13
N GLU A 117 -6.97 0.97 -31.29
CA GLU A 117 -7.40 2.36 -31.14
C GLU A 117 -7.21 2.86 -29.70
N LEU A 118 -7.51 2.02 -28.70
CA LEU A 118 -7.29 2.36 -27.29
C LEU A 118 -5.81 2.62 -26.99
N ASP A 119 -4.92 1.75 -27.45
CA ASP A 119 -3.45 1.88 -27.29
C ASP A 119 -2.94 3.18 -27.93
N GLY A 120 -3.43 3.52 -29.12
CA GLY A 120 -3.10 4.80 -29.78
C GLY A 120 -3.58 6.04 -29.01
N ARG A 121 -4.73 5.98 -28.32
CA ARG A 121 -5.23 7.11 -27.50
C ARG A 121 -4.42 7.31 -26.23
N GLU A 122 -3.89 6.25 -25.64
CA GLU A 122 -3.03 6.35 -24.46
C GLU A 122 -1.64 6.93 -24.82
N ALA A 123 -1.09 6.57 -25.99
CA ALA A 123 0.16 7.10 -26.50
C ALA A 123 0.17 8.62 -26.77
N HIS A 124 -1.00 9.24 -26.99
CA HIS A 124 -1.14 10.69 -27.19
C HIS A 124 -1.39 11.49 -25.91
N ARG A 125 -1.58 10.83 -24.75
CA ARG A 125 -1.88 11.48 -23.46
C ARG A 125 -0.66 11.54 -22.51
N GLY A 126 0.44 10.87 -22.84
CA GLY A 126 1.74 11.00 -22.13
C GLY A 126 2.63 12.06 -22.77
#